data_AF-A0A6P0MNC1-F1
#
_entry.id   AF-A0A6P0MNC1-F1
#
_cell.length_a   1.000
_cell.length_b   1.000
_cell.length_c   1.000
_cell.angle_alpha   90.00
_cell.angle_beta   90.00
_cell.angle_gamma   90.00
#
_symmetry.space_group_name_H-M   'P 1'
#
loop_
_entity.id
_entity.type
_entity.pdbx_description
1 polymer ?
#
loop_
_entity_poly.entity_id
_entity_poly.type
_entity_poly.pdbx_seq_one_letter_code
_entity_poly.pdbx_strand_id
1 'polypeptide(L)'
;MKDILKAALIAPTLLIGFVGGAQALTLTNTDNNSVTRFISPDGATVTELKPISLLSPSSFNTSSFNSSYGGQFGGYTINTGVSNGDQITVSTYDAGSPGAAANGLPVVGGQIVATYQNNILPIGTPHFVQFVNTNQPLGNATPPYLDPAPNDDNLPFYWTETERPTYQSGTNLSFFDFSKRTSDDLFGTSPKLDSITWEADLFYVQWDGGTEITVEGGINWGWESKSATKGTSAASFVNSSPSTAVVSGVGTSSFAWGSGQPSQLSFTPKPFNPKPNEVFSLGTLDYFNGTILSGTEASSVDLLLDFTFDNAMENNQQISAGLSLINTVNTSDPVASADSVSFTSGGFTSAFNVLEGQSASAELFAKFISGTVTPSGAPNNSGKSLASPLDFPAISSLSIEILGFGNPSEFGFIEGDDFSEDSLPQSVPEPMTIVGTIAAFSFGVVSHKRKRK
;
A
#
# COMPACT_ATOMS: atom_id res chain seq x y z
N MET A 1 44.22 2.72 35.59
CA MET A 1 44.49 1.69 34.56
C MET A 1 43.21 1.61 33.73
N LYS A 2 43.03 2.42 32.69
CA LYS A 2 43.60 2.30 31.33
C LYS A 2 43.43 0.89 30.78
N ASP A 3 42.28 0.64 30.16
CA ASP A 3 42.18 -0.31 29.06
C ASP A 3 41.43 0.35 27.90
N ILE A 4 42.20 0.64 26.87
CA ILE A 4 41.82 1.22 25.60
C ILE A 4 41.52 0.05 24.68
N LEU A 5 40.26 -0.10 24.26
CA LEU A 5 39.87 -1.02 23.21
C LEU A 5 40.47 -0.48 21.88
N LYS A 6 41.54 -1.12 21.40
CA LYS A 6 42.05 -0.91 20.04
C LYS A 6 41.19 -1.73 19.08
N ALA A 7 40.29 -1.08 18.36
CA ALA A 7 39.70 -1.65 17.17
C ALA A 7 40.76 -1.68 16.06
N ALA A 8 41.17 -2.88 15.64
CA ALA A 8 42.02 -3.07 14.49
C ALA A 8 41.18 -2.85 13.22
N LEU A 9 41.42 -1.72 12.53
CA LEU A 9 40.91 -1.48 11.19
C LEU A 9 41.70 -2.38 10.22
N ILE A 10 41.13 -3.53 9.87
CA ILE A 10 41.64 -4.37 8.77
C ILE A 10 41.15 -3.72 7.48
N ALA A 11 42.00 -2.91 6.85
CA ALA A 11 41.78 -2.50 5.47
C ALA A 11 42.03 -3.71 4.56
N PRO A 12 41.06 -4.14 3.72
CA PRO A 12 41.33 -5.16 2.72
C PRO A 12 42.30 -4.56 1.69
N THR A 13 43.52 -5.08 1.65
CA THR A 13 44.48 -4.78 0.59
C THR A 13 44.08 -5.60 -0.62
N LEU A 14 43.37 -4.98 -1.56
CA LEU A 14 43.02 -5.58 -2.85
C LEU A 14 44.26 -5.56 -3.77
N LEU A 15 44.87 -6.73 -3.96
CA LEU A 15 45.96 -6.92 -4.91
C LEU A 15 45.35 -7.20 -6.31
N ILE A 16 45.29 -6.19 -7.18
CA ILE A 16 44.81 -6.34 -8.57
C ILE A 16 46.00 -6.69 -9.46
N GLY A 17 46.05 -7.93 -9.95
CA GLY A 17 46.89 -8.30 -11.09
C GLY A 17 46.21 -7.87 -12.39
N PHE A 18 46.85 -6.99 -13.16
CA PHE A 18 46.36 -6.58 -14.48
C PHE A 18 46.61 -7.68 -15.51
N VAL A 19 45.57 -8.43 -15.84
CA VAL A 19 45.40 -9.07 -17.15
C VAL A 19 44.37 -8.22 -17.88
N GLY A 20 44.61 -7.86 -19.14
CA GLY A 20 43.72 -7.00 -19.95
C GLY A 20 42.39 -7.65 -20.30
N GLY A 21 41.57 -7.95 -19.28
CA GLY A 21 40.18 -8.36 -19.40
C GLY A 21 39.26 -7.14 -19.34
N ALA A 22 38.08 -7.27 -19.97
CA ALA A 22 37.02 -6.28 -19.93
C ALA A 22 36.78 -5.79 -18.49
N GLN A 23 36.73 -4.48 -18.28
CA GLN A 23 36.41 -3.93 -16.97
C GLN A 23 34.91 -4.04 -16.75
N ALA A 24 34.48 -4.53 -15.60
CA ALA A 24 33.06 -4.58 -15.28
C ALA A 24 32.50 -3.16 -15.15
N LEU A 25 31.25 -2.96 -15.60
CA LEU A 25 30.46 -1.78 -15.30
C LEU A 25 30.47 -1.52 -13.78
N THR A 26 30.69 -0.26 -13.38
CA THR A 26 30.72 0.12 -11.97
C THR A 26 29.45 0.88 -11.60
N LEU A 27 28.86 0.54 -10.44
CA LEU A 27 27.75 1.27 -9.84
C LEU A 27 28.29 2.20 -8.77
N THR A 28 27.96 3.48 -8.87
CA THR A 28 28.19 4.44 -7.78
C THR A 28 26.86 5.01 -7.35
N ASN A 29 26.42 4.63 -6.15
CA ASN A 29 25.30 5.30 -5.52
C ASN A 29 25.85 6.52 -4.76
N THR A 30 25.48 7.71 -5.23
CA THR A 30 25.87 8.99 -4.60
C THR A 30 24.78 9.55 -3.69
N ASP A 31 23.61 8.93 -3.69
CA ASP A 31 22.49 9.32 -2.85
C ASP A 31 22.65 8.75 -1.43
N ASN A 32 23.33 9.51 -0.58
CA ASN A 32 23.48 9.18 0.84
C ASN A 32 22.19 9.41 1.65
N ASN A 33 21.16 10.01 1.05
CA ASN A 33 19.93 10.41 1.71
C ASN A 33 18.69 9.68 1.17
N SER A 34 18.89 8.59 0.40
CA SER A 34 17.79 7.81 -0.17
C SER A 34 16.72 7.48 0.86
N VAL A 35 15.48 7.90 0.58
CA VAL A 35 14.30 7.52 1.35
C VAL A 35 13.91 6.13 0.91
N THR A 36 14.52 5.11 1.51
CA THR A 36 14.28 3.71 1.12
C THR A 36 12.92 3.17 1.55
N ARG A 37 12.24 3.87 2.47
CA ARG A 37 10.92 3.52 2.98
C ARG A 37 10.09 4.77 3.18
N PHE A 38 8.85 4.74 2.70
CA PHE A 38 7.92 5.87 2.73
C PHE A 38 6.53 5.40 3.18
N ILE A 39 5.90 6.13 4.10
CA ILE A 39 4.49 5.94 4.46
C ILE A 39 3.69 7.06 3.80
N SER A 40 2.57 6.73 3.15
CA SER A 40 1.75 7.75 2.48
C SER A 40 1.22 8.79 3.48
N PRO A 41 0.97 10.05 3.05
CA PRO A 41 0.55 11.12 3.97
C PRO A 41 -0.75 10.81 4.73
N ASP A 42 -1.62 9.96 4.18
CA ASP A 42 -2.84 9.48 4.81
C ASP A 42 -2.64 8.25 5.71
N GLY A 43 -1.42 7.71 5.78
CA GLY A 43 -1.10 6.49 6.54
C GLY A 43 -1.64 5.20 5.93
N ALA A 44 -2.17 5.23 4.71
CA ALA A 44 -2.80 4.05 4.09
C ALA A 44 -1.77 3.01 3.63
N THR A 45 -0.63 3.45 3.12
CA THR A 45 0.34 2.59 2.42
C THR A 45 1.76 2.79 2.93
N VAL A 46 2.56 1.75 2.79
CA VAL A 46 4.00 1.77 2.97
C VAL A 46 4.66 1.30 1.68
N THR A 47 5.64 2.06 1.19
CA THR A 47 6.43 1.76 0.00
C THR A 47 7.89 1.61 0.37
N GLU A 48 8.50 0.52 -0.06
CA GLU A 48 9.90 0.18 0.19
C GLU A 48 10.64 -0.02 -1.14
N LEU A 49 11.82 0.60 -1.27
CA LEU A 49 12.68 0.43 -2.44
C LEU A 49 13.43 -0.90 -2.38
N LYS A 50 13.62 -1.51 -3.54
CA LYS A 50 14.49 -2.68 -3.70
C LYS A 50 15.95 -2.24 -3.85
N PRO A 51 16.92 -3.00 -3.32
CA PRO A 51 18.33 -2.67 -3.54
C PRO A 51 18.68 -2.62 -5.03
N ILE A 52 19.41 -1.59 -5.46
CA ILE A 52 19.91 -1.50 -6.83
C ILE A 52 21.00 -2.54 -7.03
N SER A 53 20.96 -3.26 -8.15
CA SER A 53 22.00 -4.21 -8.54
C SER A 53 22.47 -3.96 -9.98
N LEU A 54 23.71 -4.35 -10.28
CA LEU A 54 24.27 -4.25 -11.62
C LEU A 54 23.77 -5.39 -12.50
N LEU A 55 23.47 -5.06 -13.76
CA LEU A 55 23.11 -6.01 -14.81
C LEU A 55 24.24 -6.14 -15.82
N SER A 56 24.56 -7.38 -16.19
CA SER A 56 25.51 -7.64 -17.26
C SER A 56 24.83 -7.49 -18.64
N PRO A 57 25.57 -7.17 -19.71
CA PRO A 57 25.03 -7.19 -21.07
C PRO A 57 24.26 -8.47 -21.43
N SER A 58 24.73 -9.61 -20.91
CA SER A 58 24.14 -10.93 -21.19
C SER A 58 22.80 -11.17 -20.50
N SER A 59 22.38 -10.34 -19.53
CA SER A 59 21.07 -10.47 -18.89
C SER A 59 19.96 -9.74 -19.65
N PHE A 60 20.26 -9.12 -20.80
CA PHE A 60 19.27 -8.46 -21.63
C PHE A 60 18.21 -9.44 -22.13
N ASN A 61 16.93 -9.16 -21.86
CA ASN A 61 15.83 -10.06 -22.16
C ASN A 61 15.37 -9.93 -23.62
N THR A 62 16.11 -10.57 -24.53
CA THR A 62 15.84 -10.56 -25.98
C THR A 62 14.46 -11.12 -26.34
N SER A 63 13.96 -12.11 -25.61
CA SER A 63 12.64 -12.70 -25.84
C SER A 63 11.53 -11.67 -25.60
N SER A 64 11.58 -10.97 -24.47
CA SER A 64 10.59 -9.93 -24.13
C SER A 64 10.75 -8.68 -24.98
N PHE A 65 11.97 -8.34 -25.37
CA PHE A 65 12.22 -7.28 -26.34
C PHE A 65 11.50 -7.56 -27.66
N ASN A 66 11.71 -8.76 -28.21
CA ASN A 66 11.14 -9.16 -29.49
C ASN A 66 9.62 -9.30 -29.47
N SER A 67 9.03 -9.72 -28.33
CA SER A 67 7.58 -9.92 -28.21
C SER A 67 6.81 -8.67 -27.80
N SER A 68 7.50 -7.63 -27.33
CA SER A 68 6.88 -6.38 -26.90
C SER A 68 6.06 -5.74 -28.03
N TYR A 69 4.94 -5.11 -27.64
CA TYR A 69 4.01 -4.44 -28.57
C TYR A 69 3.55 -5.30 -29.76
N GLY A 70 3.25 -6.57 -29.50
CA GLY A 70 2.77 -7.49 -30.54
C GLY A 70 3.83 -7.87 -31.56
N GLY A 71 5.11 -7.86 -31.16
CA GLY A 71 6.21 -8.25 -32.03
C GLY A 71 6.89 -7.10 -32.76
N GLN A 72 6.59 -5.85 -32.41
CA GLN A 72 7.03 -4.65 -33.12
C GLN A 72 8.56 -4.60 -33.31
N PHE A 73 9.32 -5.14 -32.36
CA PHE A 73 10.79 -5.07 -32.35
C PHE A 73 11.50 -6.38 -32.69
N GLY A 74 10.78 -7.40 -33.16
CA GLY A 74 11.36 -8.71 -33.49
C GLY A 74 12.42 -8.71 -34.61
N GLY A 75 12.59 -7.59 -35.32
CA GLY A 75 13.59 -7.42 -36.39
C GLY A 75 14.95 -6.88 -35.93
N TYR A 76 15.12 -6.56 -34.65
CA TYR A 76 16.39 -6.02 -34.15
C TYR A 76 17.46 -7.10 -33.96
N THR A 77 18.70 -6.75 -34.28
CA THR A 77 19.90 -7.50 -33.92
C THR A 77 20.44 -6.98 -32.60
N ILE A 78 20.55 -7.86 -31.62
CA ILE A 78 20.99 -7.52 -30.25
C ILE A 78 22.41 -8.07 -30.05
N ASN A 79 23.37 -7.18 -29.86
CA ASN A 79 24.74 -7.51 -29.53
C ASN A 79 25.02 -7.22 -28.04
N THR A 80 25.98 -7.92 -27.47
CA THR A 80 26.53 -7.60 -26.15
C THR A 80 27.86 -6.87 -26.32
N GLY A 81 27.96 -5.68 -25.75
CA GLY A 81 29.19 -4.91 -25.70
C GLY A 81 30.13 -5.35 -24.57
N VAL A 82 31.27 -4.69 -24.50
CA VAL A 82 32.25 -4.83 -23.42
C VAL A 82 32.37 -3.46 -22.74
N SER A 83 31.97 -3.39 -21.47
CA SER A 83 32.10 -2.16 -20.69
C SER A 83 33.58 -1.74 -20.64
N ASN A 84 33.88 -0.52 -21.08
CA ASN A 84 35.25 -0.01 -21.19
C ASN A 84 35.59 0.91 -20.02
N GLY A 85 35.31 0.45 -18.80
CA GLY A 85 35.41 1.27 -17.60
C GLY A 85 34.27 2.28 -17.47
N ASP A 86 33.12 1.96 -18.05
CA ASP A 86 31.90 2.77 -17.93
C ASP A 86 31.35 2.75 -16.51
N GLN A 87 30.58 3.79 -16.17
CA GLN A 87 30.04 3.97 -14.84
C GLN A 87 28.56 4.37 -14.92
N ILE A 88 27.72 3.71 -14.12
CA ILE A 88 26.38 4.20 -13.81
C ILE A 88 26.41 4.86 -12.44
N THR A 89 26.06 6.13 -12.41
CA THR A 89 25.88 6.89 -11.17
C THR A 89 24.40 7.03 -10.87
N VAL A 90 23.96 6.62 -9.69
CA VAL A 90 22.60 6.90 -9.20
C VAL A 90 22.69 8.09 -8.23
N SER A 91 22.00 9.16 -8.59
CA SER A 91 22.02 10.44 -7.86
C SER A 91 20.75 10.72 -7.08
N THR A 92 19.68 9.98 -7.35
CA THR A 92 18.43 9.99 -6.59
C THR A 92 17.84 8.60 -6.63
N TYR A 93 17.44 8.06 -5.48
CA TYR A 93 16.68 6.82 -5.38
C TYR A 93 15.75 6.83 -4.17
N ASP A 94 14.52 7.29 -4.37
CA ASP A 94 13.59 7.61 -3.29
C ASP A 94 12.24 6.89 -3.47
N ALA A 95 11.73 6.28 -2.40
CA ALA A 95 10.32 5.89 -2.29
C ALA A 95 9.48 7.13 -2.03
N GLY A 96 8.29 7.20 -2.62
CA GLY A 96 7.45 8.36 -2.42
C GLY A 96 6.05 8.25 -2.99
N SER A 97 5.27 9.29 -2.70
CA SER A 97 3.97 9.53 -3.29
C SER A 97 4.01 10.80 -4.14
N PRO A 98 3.95 10.69 -5.48
CA PRO A 98 4.00 11.86 -6.37
C PRO A 98 2.70 12.69 -6.34
N GLY A 99 1.75 12.34 -5.46
CA GLY A 99 0.46 13.01 -5.31
C GLY A 99 -0.66 12.03 -5.01
N ALA A 100 -1.90 12.55 -5.04
CA ALA A 100 -3.10 11.74 -4.97
C ALA A 100 -3.60 11.38 -6.38
N ALA A 101 -4.16 10.18 -6.52
CA ALA A 101 -4.90 9.78 -7.71
C ALA A 101 -6.23 10.55 -7.78
N ALA A 102 -6.90 10.50 -8.94
CA ALA A 102 -8.15 11.24 -9.18
C ALA A 102 -9.29 10.85 -8.21
N ASN A 103 -9.23 9.65 -7.64
CA ASN A 103 -10.14 9.10 -6.64
C ASN A 103 -9.77 9.48 -5.19
N GLY A 104 -8.74 10.32 -4.99
CA GLY A 104 -8.27 10.75 -3.68
C GLY A 104 -7.36 9.76 -2.95
N LEU A 105 -7.07 8.59 -3.53
CA LEU A 105 -6.16 7.60 -2.95
C LEU A 105 -4.70 7.96 -3.22
N PRO A 106 -3.76 7.56 -2.34
CA PRO A 106 -2.36 7.85 -2.54
C PRO A 106 -1.84 7.13 -3.78
N VAL A 107 -1.05 7.84 -4.57
CA VAL A 107 -0.21 7.20 -5.58
C VAL A 107 1.05 6.71 -4.89
N VAL A 108 1.42 5.46 -5.10
CA VAL A 108 2.63 4.84 -4.55
C VAL A 108 3.67 4.68 -5.64
N GLY A 109 4.95 4.72 -5.30
CA GLY A 109 6.00 4.57 -6.29
C GLY A 109 7.42 4.80 -5.80
N GLY A 110 8.33 4.82 -6.76
CA GLY A 110 9.74 5.11 -6.55
C GLY A 110 10.28 5.99 -7.67
N GLN A 111 11.19 6.89 -7.30
CA GLN A 111 11.90 7.78 -8.20
C GLN A 111 13.34 7.32 -8.35
N ILE A 112 13.88 7.41 -9.56
CA ILE A 112 15.30 7.20 -9.82
C ILE A 112 15.85 8.28 -10.77
N VAL A 113 17.08 8.73 -10.49
CA VAL A 113 17.90 9.49 -11.44
C VAL A 113 19.22 8.75 -11.61
N ALA A 114 19.44 8.17 -12.78
CA ALA A 114 20.66 7.43 -13.12
C ALA A 114 21.38 8.08 -14.30
N THR A 115 22.69 8.26 -14.22
CA THR A 115 23.50 8.80 -15.31
C THR A 115 24.53 7.76 -15.73
N TYR A 116 24.47 7.37 -17.00
CA TYR A 116 25.53 6.59 -17.62
C TYR A 116 26.62 7.55 -18.09
N GLN A 117 27.84 7.32 -17.60
CA GLN A 117 29.04 8.05 -18.00
C GLN A 117 29.89 7.14 -18.86
N ASN A 118 30.02 7.50 -20.13
CA ASN A 118 30.92 6.82 -21.05
C ASN A 118 32.26 7.55 -21.11
N ASN A 119 33.33 6.83 -20.80
CA ASN A 119 34.69 7.35 -20.83
C ASN A 119 35.29 7.38 -22.24
N ILE A 120 34.61 6.77 -23.23
CA ILE A 120 34.99 6.72 -24.64
C ILE A 120 33.81 7.24 -25.47
N LEU A 121 34.07 7.91 -26.60
CA LEU A 121 32.99 8.29 -27.50
C LEU A 121 32.30 7.02 -28.04
N PRO A 122 30.98 6.83 -27.83
CA PRO A 122 30.29 5.64 -28.32
C PRO A 122 30.37 5.55 -29.85
N ILE A 123 30.42 4.33 -30.37
CA ILE A 123 30.46 4.06 -31.82
C ILE A 123 29.06 4.25 -32.42
N GLY A 124 28.01 4.12 -31.60
CA GLY A 124 26.62 4.42 -31.94
C GLY A 124 25.98 5.54 -31.11
N THR A 125 24.67 5.71 -31.29
CA THR A 125 23.87 6.71 -30.58
C THR A 125 23.39 6.15 -29.24
N PRO A 126 23.67 6.81 -28.10
CA PRO A 126 23.38 6.27 -26.77
C PRO A 126 21.88 6.36 -26.44
N HIS A 127 21.31 5.27 -25.93
CA HIS A 127 19.91 5.15 -25.52
C HIS A 127 19.75 4.32 -24.23
N PHE A 128 18.57 4.39 -23.64
CA PHE A 128 18.13 3.44 -22.62
C PHE A 128 17.00 2.55 -23.14
N VAL A 129 17.03 1.30 -22.72
CA VAL A 129 15.94 0.32 -22.86
C VAL A 129 15.56 -0.13 -21.45
N GLN A 130 14.28 -0.01 -21.09
CA GLN A 130 13.77 -0.42 -19.78
C GLN A 130 12.75 -1.55 -19.94
N PHE A 131 12.99 -2.68 -19.25
CA PHE A 131 12.00 -3.76 -19.11
C PHE A 131 11.32 -3.64 -17.75
N VAL A 132 10.00 -3.58 -17.72
CA VAL A 132 9.21 -3.49 -16.50
C VAL A 132 8.56 -4.82 -16.19
N ASN A 133 8.76 -5.31 -14.97
CA ASN A 133 8.05 -6.44 -14.38
C ASN A 133 7.21 -5.97 -13.19
N THR A 134 5.90 -6.19 -13.22
CA THR A 134 4.97 -5.67 -12.21
C THR A 134 3.75 -6.58 -12.11
N ASN A 135 3.13 -6.67 -10.93
CA ASN A 135 1.86 -7.37 -10.80
C ASN A 135 0.64 -6.48 -11.10
N GLN A 136 0.85 -5.21 -11.43
CA GLN A 136 -0.20 -4.25 -11.75
C GLN A 136 0.16 -3.48 -13.03
N PRO A 137 0.15 -4.12 -14.22
CA PRO A 137 0.51 -3.47 -15.47
C PRO A 137 -0.51 -2.39 -15.86
N LEU A 138 -0.02 -1.33 -16.52
CA LEU A 138 -0.87 -0.29 -17.12
C LEU A 138 -1.13 -0.58 -18.60
N GLY A 139 -2.22 -0.06 -19.14
CA GLY A 139 -2.48 -0.07 -20.59
C GLY A 139 -2.63 -1.47 -21.22
N ASN A 140 -3.09 -2.47 -20.46
CA ASN A 140 -3.18 -3.88 -20.86
C ASN A 140 -1.82 -4.52 -21.23
N ALA A 141 -0.70 -3.96 -20.77
CA ALA A 141 0.61 -4.54 -20.98
C ALA A 141 0.72 -5.91 -20.27
N THR A 142 1.50 -6.82 -20.85
CA THR A 142 1.82 -8.10 -20.22
C THR A 142 3.28 -8.06 -19.75
N PRO A 143 3.53 -8.06 -18.44
CA PRO A 143 4.87 -8.13 -17.88
C PRO A 143 5.61 -9.42 -18.28
N PRO A 144 6.95 -9.36 -18.47
CA PRO A 144 7.73 -8.14 -18.59
C PRO A 144 7.46 -7.43 -19.93
N TYR A 145 7.38 -6.09 -19.92
CA TYR A 145 7.14 -5.26 -21.11
C TYR A 145 8.17 -4.12 -21.22
N LEU A 146 8.34 -3.56 -22.42
CA LEU A 146 9.21 -2.40 -22.65
C LEU A 146 8.52 -1.09 -22.26
N ASP A 147 9.25 -0.17 -21.63
CA ASP A 147 8.78 1.16 -21.25
C ASP A 147 9.34 2.24 -22.19
N PRO A 148 8.58 3.29 -22.58
CA PRO A 148 7.25 3.69 -22.07
C PRO A 148 6.11 2.76 -22.53
N ALA A 149 5.15 2.47 -21.66
CA ALA A 149 3.89 1.79 -22.01
C ALA A 149 2.65 2.70 -21.79
N PRO A 150 1.85 3.01 -22.84
CA PRO A 150 2.01 2.57 -24.23
C PRO A 150 3.23 3.22 -24.91
N ASN A 151 3.76 2.55 -25.93
CA ASN A 151 4.87 3.10 -26.72
C ASN A 151 4.44 4.43 -27.36
N ASP A 152 5.28 5.44 -27.24
CA ASP A 152 5.00 6.79 -27.73
C ASP A 152 5.54 7.03 -29.14
N ASP A 153 6.43 6.16 -29.64
CA ASP A 153 6.89 6.15 -31.03
C ASP A 153 7.04 4.72 -31.64
N ASN A 154 7.91 4.55 -32.65
CA ASN A 154 8.16 3.27 -33.31
C ASN A 154 9.50 2.61 -32.93
N LEU A 155 10.18 3.15 -31.93
CA LEU A 155 11.49 2.72 -31.46
C LEU A 155 11.35 2.03 -30.10
N PRO A 156 12.34 1.20 -29.69
CA PRO A 156 12.28 0.45 -28.45
C PRO A 156 12.92 1.21 -27.27
N PHE A 157 13.09 2.52 -27.39
CA PHE A 157 13.87 3.33 -26.45
C PHE A 157 12.97 4.08 -25.49
N TYR A 158 13.48 4.34 -24.29
CA TYR A 158 12.70 4.99 -23.24
C TYR A 158 12.31 6.45 -23.57
N TRP A 159 13.08 7.12 -24.43
CA TRP A 159 12.73 8.44 -24.95
C TRP A 159 12.72 8.43 -26.46
N THR A 160 11.91 9.32 -27.01
CA THR A 160 11.93 9.62 -28.43
C THR A 160 13.23 10.32 -28.85
N GLU A 161 13.59 10.23 -30.13
CA GLU A 161 14.76 10.93 -30.68
C GLU A 161 14.68 12.46 -30.58
N THR A 162 13.45 13.00 -30.45
CA THR A 162 13.24 14.44 -30.23
C THR A 162 13.57 14.84 -28.79
N GLU A 163 13.31 13.96 -27.83
CA GLU A 163 13.52 14.23 -26.41
C GLU A 163 14.96 13.97 -25.96
N ARG A 164 15.64 13.00 -26.58
CA ARG A 164 17.00 12.55 -26.24
C ARG A 164 18.03 13.68 -26.00
N PRO A 165 18.10 14.76 -26.82
CA PRO A 165 19.05 15.86 -26.56
C PRO A 165 18.88 16.54 -25.20
N THR A 166 17.70 16.46 -24.58
CA THR A 166 17.42 16.99 -23.24
C THR A 166 18.14 16.19 -22.14
N TYR A 167 18.36 14.89 -22.38
CA TYR A 167 18.92 13.95 -21.42
C TYR A 167 20.39 13.64 -21.69
N GLN A 168 20.94 14.12 -22.81
CA GLN A 168 22.33 13.94 -23.18
C GLN A 168 23.13 15.23 -22.95
N SER A 169 24.21 15.13 -22.18
CA SER A 169 25.19 16.20 -22.00
C SER A 169 26.59 15.67 -22.29
N GLY A 170 27.12 15.98 -23.48
CA GLY A 170 28.38 15.40 -23.95
C GLY A 170 28.27 13.89 -24.13
N THR A 171 29.10 13.13 -23.43
CA THR A 171 29.08 11.65 -23.42
C THR A 171 28.16 11.06 -22.37
N ASN A 172 27.55 11.88 -21.52
CA ASN A 172 26.68 11.41 -20.45
C ASN A 172 25.23 11.35 -20.93
N LEU A 173 24.55 10.24 -20.59
CA LEU A 173 23.11 10.06 -20.81
C LEU A 173 22.42 9.87 -19.46
N SER A 174 21.42 10.68 -19.16
CA SER A 174 20.74 10.70 -17.85
C SER A 174 19.32 10.16 -17.94
N PHE A 175 19.07 9.04 -17.27
CA PHE A 175 17.77 8.45 -17.03
C PHE A 175 17.05 9.12 -15.85
N PHE A 176 15.75 9.36 -16.03
CA PHE A 176 14.86 9.82 -14.98
C PHE A 176 13.53 9.10 -15.13
N ASP A 177 13.08 8.47 -14.06
CA ASP A 177 11.76 7.86 -13.99
C ASP A 177 11.17 8.03 -12.59
N PHE A 178 9.84 8.13 -12.55
CA PHE A 178 9.04 8.02 -11.34
C PHE A 178 7.95 6.99 -11.62
N SER A 179 8.28 5.73 -11.39
CA SER A 179 7.34 4.63 -11.58
C SER A 179 6.30 4.64 -10.49
N LYS A 180 5.02 4.62 -10.87
CA LYS A 180 3.91 4.89 -9.96
C LYS A 180 2.69 4.02 -10.22
N ARG A 181 1.92 3.76 -9.18
CA ARG A 181 0.65 3.02 -9.21
C ARG A 181 -0.40 3.59 -8.27
N THR A 182 -1.66 3.38 -8.61
CA THR A 182 -2.77 3.63 -7.70
C THR A 182 -2.79 2.56 -6.61
N SER A 183 -2.97 2.95 -5.35
CA SER A 183 -3.03 2.01 -4.24
C SER A 183 -4.35 1.27 -4.11
N ASP A 184 -5.33 1.51 -4.99
CA ASP A 184 -6.68 0.94 -4.95
C ASP A 184 -6.67 -0.56 -4.72
N ASP A 185 -5.86 -1.31 -5.48
CA ASP A 185 -5.81 -2.76 -5.41
C ASP A 185 -5.24 -3.30 -4.09
N LEU A 186 -4.61 -2.46 -3.25
CA LEU A 186 -4.20 -2.86 -1.88
C LEU A 186 -5.39 -2.94 -0.92
N PHE A 187 -6.54 -2.38 -1.30
CA PHE A 187 -7.74 -2.25 -0.49
C PHE A 187 -8.97 -2.77 -1.25
N GLY A 188 -10.07 -3.07 -0.55
CA GLY A 188 -11.33 -3.49 -1.21
C GLY A 188 -11.40 -4.97 -1.63
N THR A 189 -12.33 -5.28 -2.56
CA THR A 189 -12.85 -6.65 -2.75
C THR A 189 -12.42 -7.40 -4.01
N SER A 190 -11.87 -6.77 -5.07
CA SER A 190 -11.23 -7.52 -6.17
C SER A 190 -10.63 -6.62 -7.29
N PRO A 191 -9.45 -6.96 -7.87
CA PRO A 191 -8.47 -7.91 -7.34
C PRO A 191 -7.73 -7.27 -6.16
N LYS A 192 -7.94 -7.83 -4.96
CA LYS A 192 -7.19 -7.41 -3.78
C LYS A 192 -5.78 -8.01 -3.87
N LEU A 193 -4.78 -7.15 -3.94
CA LEU A 193 -3.37 -7.49 -3.89
C LEU A 193 -2.85 -7.37 -2.45
N ASP A 194 -2.03 -8.34 -2.04
CA ASP A 194 -1.28 -8.23 -0.77
C ASP A 194 -0.15 -7.20 -0.85
N SER A 195 0.42 -7.01 -2.05
CA SER A 195 1.38 -5.98 -2.36
C SER A 195 1.32 -5.59 -3.84
N ILE A 196 1.74 -4.37 -4.15
CA ILE A 196 2.04 -3.92 -5.51
C ILE A 196 3.54 -4.02 -5.68
N THR A 197 4.00 -4.79 -6.66
CA THR A 197 5.41 -4.91 -7.00
C THR A 197 5.69 -4.22 -8.32
N TRP A 198 6.81 -3.50 -8.37
CA TRP A 198 7.32 -2.91 -9.58
C TRP A 198 8.83 -3.06 -9.60
N GLU A 199 9.35 -3.69 -10.64
CA GLU A 199 10.77 -3.88 -10.88
C GLU A 199 11.08 -3.50 -12.32
N ALA A 200 12.27 -2.97 -12.54
CA ALA A 200 12.74 -2.69 -13.88
C ALA A 200 14.22 -3.00 -14.06
N ASP A 201 14.50 -3.57 -15.23
CA ASP A 201 15.85 -3.72 -15.76
C ASP A 201 16.11 -2.57 -16.75
N LEU A 202 16.99 -1.64 -16.37
CA LEU A 202 17.38 -0.50 -17.16
C LEU A 202 18.75 -0.76 -17.81
N PHE A 203 18.78 -0.89 -19.12
CA PHE A 203 19.99 -1.12 -19.90
C PHE A 203 20.40 0.13 -20.67
N TYR A 204 21.69 0.45 -20.63
CA TYR A 204 22.29 1.35 -21.59
C TYR A 204 22.63 0.59 -22.88
N VAL A 205 22.24 1.17 -24.02
CA VAL A 205 22.49 0.59 -25.34
C VAL A 205 23.06 1.62 -26.30
N GLN A 206 23.88 1.16 -27.25
CA GLN A 206 24.31 1.94 -28.41
C GLN A 206 23.49 1.49 -29.63
N TRP A 207 22.86 2.44 -30.31
CA TRP A 207 22.06 2.20 -31.51
C TRP A 207 22.79 2.65 -32.77
N ASP A 208 22.75 1.84 -33.82
CA ASP A 208 23.37 2.14 -35.12
C ASP A 208 22.57 3.15 -35.99
N GLY A 209 21.35 3.50 -35.57
CA GLY A 209 20.40 4.29 -36.37
C GLY A 209 19.49 3.43 -37.27
N GLY A 210 19.61 2.11 -37.21
CA GLY A 210 18.84 1.12 -37.95
C GLY A 210 18.15 0.13 -37.01
N THR A 211 18.50 -1.15 -37.11
CA THR A 211 17.90 -2.23 -36.29
C THR A 211 18.96 -2.96 -35.46
N GLU A 212 20.12 -2.36 -35.23
CA GLU A 212 21.19 -2.99 -34.45
C GLU A 212 21.40 -2.22 -33.14
N ILE A 213 21.34 -2.93 -32.01
CA ILE A 213 21.68 -2.37 -30.70
C ILE A 213 22.78 -3.18 -30.02
N THR A 214 23.70 -2.49 -29.38
CA THR A 214 24.76 -3.08 -28.56
C THR A 214 24.49 -2.74 -27.10
N VAL A 215 24.28 -3.75 -26.26
CA VAL A 215 23.97 -3.62 -24.83
C VAL A 215 25.27 -3.55 -24.04
N GLU A 216 25.50 -2.49 -23.26
CA GLU A 216 26.74 -2.34 -22.47
C GLU A 216 26.57 -2.71 -20.98
N GLY A 217 25.35 -3.06 -20.58
CA GLY A 217 24.98 -3.39 -19.21
C GLY A 217 23.94 -2.44 -18.65
N GLY A 218 23.67 -2.53 -17.36
CA GLY A 218 22.56 -1.80 -16.77
C GLY A 218 22.48 -1.90 -15.25
N ILE A 219 21.31 -1.52 -14.75
CA ILE A 219 20.93 -1.69 -13.36
C ILE A 219 19.53 -2.27 -13.26
N ASN A 220 19.29 -3.06 -12.21
CA ASN A 220 17.95 -3.40 -11.76
C ASN A 220 17.58 -2.47 -10.61
N TRP A 221 16.35 -1.97 -10.63
CA TRP A 221 15.77 -1.13 -9.58
C TRP A 221 14.28 -1.42 -9.42
N GLY A 222 13.67 -0.99 -8.33
CA GLY A 222 12.26 -1.22 -8.12
C GLY A 222 11.77 -0.90 -6.72
N TRP A 223 10.51 -1.22 -6.48
CA TRP A 223 9.86 -0.99 -5.20
C TRP A 223 8.73 -2.00 -4.97
N GLU A 224 8.33 -2.10 -3.71
CA GLU A 224 7.14 -2.82 -3.28
C GLU A 224 6.30 -1.90 -2.40
N SER A 225 4.99 -1.87 -2.64
CA SER A 225 4.05 -1.14 -1.79
C SER A 225 3.04 -2.10 -1.17
N LYS A 226 2.72 -1.89 0.11
CA LYS A 226 1.76 -2.68 0.88
C LYS A 226 0.80 -1.76 1.62
N SER A 227 -0.34 -2.30 2.05
CA SER A 227 -1.21 -1.61 2.99
C SER A 227 -0.51 -1.47 4.35
N ALA A 228 -0.42 -0.23 4.85
CA ALA A 228 0.11 0.08 6.17
C ALA A 228 -0.92 -0.16 7.29
N THR A 229 -2.19 -0.32 6.93
CA THR A 229 -3.31 -0.58 7.86
C THR A 229 -3.70 -2.06 7.91
N LYS A 230 -2.96 -2.96 7.27
CA LYS A 230 -3.19 -4.41 7.35
C LYS A 230 -2.64 -4.96 8.68
N GLY A 231 -3.44 -5.77 9.37
CA GLY A 231 -3.03 -6.36 10.63
C GLY A 231 -4.07 -7.22 11.32
N THR A 232 -3.84 -7.45 12.62
CA THR A 232 -4.69 -8.24 13.51
C THR A 232 -4.85 -7.55 14.85
N SER A 233 -5.95 -7.86 15.53
CA SER A 233 -6.22 -7.42 16.90
C SER A 233 -6.24 -8.61 17.86
N ALA A 234 -5.97 -8.34 19.14
CA ALA A 234 -6.26 -9.23 20.24
C ALA A 234 -6.97 -8.44 21.34
N ALA A 235 -7.67 -9.13 22.24
CA ALA A 235 -8.35 -8.47 23.35
C ALA A 235 -8.24 -9.26 24.65
N SER A 236 -8.20 -8.53 25.76
CA SER A 236 -8.34 -9.10 27.10
C SER A 236 -9.19 -8.20 28.00
N PHE A 237 -9.94 -8.81 28.92
CA PHE A 237 -10.73 -8.10 29.91
C PHE A 237 -9.93 -7.90 31.20
N VAL A 238 -9.74 -6.66 31.65
CA VAL A 238 -8.92 -6.30 32.82
C VAL A 238 -9.67 -5.35 33.76
N ASN A 239 -9.11 -5.08 34.95
CA ASN A 239 -9.59 -4.05 35.87
C ASN A 239 -11.09 -4.10 36.19
N SER A 240 -11.64 -5.30 36.47
CA SER A 240 -13.06 -5.42 36.85
C SER A 240 -13.36 -4.70 38.17
N SER A 241 -14.58 -4.17 38.28
CA SER A 241 -15.06 -3.46 39.46
C SER A 241 -16.53 -3.77 39.73
N PRO A 242 -17.00 -3.73 41.00
CA PRO A 242 -16.19 -3.50 42.21
C PRO A 242 -15.31 -4.71 42.54
N SER A 243 -14.31 -4.53 43.41
CA SER A 243 -13.45 -5.63 43.87
C SER A 243 -14.20 -6.72 44.67
N THR A 244 -15.45 -6.46 45.03
CA THR A 244 -16.36 -7.41 45.69
C THR A 244 -17.12 -8.29 44.70
N ALA A 245 -17.09 -7.97 43.40
CA ALA A 245 -17.73 -8.76 42.37
C ALA A 245 -17.14 -10.18 42.32
N VAL A 246 -17.98 -11.17 42.08
CA VAL A 246 -17.52 -12.55 41.84
C VAL A 246 -17.17 -12.64 40.37
N VAL A 247 -15.89 -12.70 40.04
CA VAL A 247 -15.41 -12.66 38.64
C VAL A 247 -14.46 -13.81 38.32
N SER A 248 -14.40 -14.18 37.04
CA SER A 248 -13.39 -15.08 36.48
C SER A 248 -13.03 -14.67 35.06
N GLY A 249 -11.87 -15.14 34.57
CA GLY A 249 -11.40 -14.83 33.20
C GLY A 249 -10.70 -13.47 33.03
N VAL A 250 -10.45 -12.72 34.10
CA VAL A 250 -9.64 -11.48 34.06
C VAL A 250 -8.26 -11.77 33.47
N GLY A 251 -7.82 -10.93 32.52
CA GLY A 251 -6.60 -11.09 31.75
C GLY A 251 -6.73 -11.99 30.52
N THR A 252 -7.95 -12.44 30.19
CA THR A 252 -8.23 -13.29 29.01
C THR A 252 -9.26 -12.66 28.09
N SER A 253 -9.49 -13.24 26.92
CA SER A 253 -10.52 -12.81 25.96
C SER A 253 -11.94 -13.22 26.35
N SER A 254 -12.13 -13.82 27.54
CA SER A 254 -13.42 -14.20 28.10
C SER A 254 -13.52 -13.74 29.55
N PHE A 255 -14.63 -13.11 29.92
CA PHE A 255 -14.85 -12.58 31.26
C PHE A 255 -16.23 -13.01 31.74
N ALA A 256 -16.32 -13.54 32.96
CA ALA A 256 -17.58 -13.94 33.56
C ALA A 256 -17.76 -13.32 34.94
N TRP A 257 -18.99 -12.93 35.28
CA TRP A 257 -19.31 -12.33 36.57
C TRP A 257 -20.63 -12.82 37.18
N GLY A 258 -20.73 -12.68 38.49
CA GLY A 258 -21.88 -13.07 39.29
C GLY A 258 -21.88 -14.54 39.72
N SER A 259 -22.67 -14.84 40.75
CA SER A 259 -22.94 -16.20 41.24
C SER A 259 -24.32 -16.69 40.79
N GLY A 260 -24.49 -18.00 40.60
CA GLY A 260 -25.73 -18.58 40.04
C GLY A 260 -25.48 -19.08 38.63
N GLN A 261 -26.12 -18.44 37.65
CA GLN A 261 -25.79 -18.58 36.23
C GLN A 261 -25.01 -17.33 35.80
N PRO A 262 -23.67 -17.36 35.79
CA PRO A 262 -22.87 -16.16 35.57
C PRO A 262 -23.11 -15.55 34.18
N SER A 263 -23.17 -14.24 34.12
CA SER A 263 -23.11 -13.48 32.87
C SER A 263 -21.70 -13.53 32.31
N GLN A 264 -21.56 -13.50 30.98
CA GLN A 264 -20.27 -13.72 30.30
C GLN A 264 -20.11 -12.82 29.08
N LEU A 265 -18.92 -12.25 28.92
CA LEU A 265 -18.45 -11.62 27.69
C LEU A 265 -17.32 -12.47 27.07
N SER A 266 -17.32 -12.63 25.76
CA SER A 266 -16.14 -13.09 25.02
C SER A 266 -15.90 -12.25 23.79
N PHE A 267 -14.63 -12.01 23.46
CA PHE A 267 -14.25 -11.29 22.25
C PHE A 267 -13.50 -12.19 21.28
N THR A 268 -13.99 -12.24 20.04
CA THR A 268 -13.36 -12.94 18.93
C THR A 268 -12.84 -11.91 17.93
N PRO A 269 -11.50 -11.71 17.81
CA PRO A 269 -10.95 -10.71 16.91
C PRO A 269 -11.11 -11.08 15.44
N LYS A 270 -11.15 -10.06 14.56
CA LYS A 270 -11.09 -10.20 13.10
C LYS A 270 -9.82 -9.55 12.56
N PRO A 271 -9.18 -10.13 11.51
CA PRO A 271 -8.12 -9.44 10.79
C PRO A 271 -8.67 -8.19 10.11
N PHE A 272 -7.85 -7.17 9.96
CA PHE A 272 -8.26 -5.89 9.40
C PHE A 272 -7.32 -5.44 8.27
N ASN A 273 -7.87 -4.75 7.26
CA ASN A 273 -7.12 -4.03 6.23
C ASN A 273 -8.01 -2.91 5.62
N PRO A 274 -8.53 -1.98 6.45
CA PRO A 274 -9.37 -0.89 5.99
C PRO A 274 -8.52 0.25 5.41
N LYS A 275 -9.08 1.11 4.57
CA LYS A 275 -8.47 2.40 4.28
C LYS A 275 -8.51 3.29 5.53
N PRO A 276 -7.61 4.28 5.68
CA PRO A 276 -7.80 5.34 6.66
C PRO A 276 -9.18 5.98 6.50
N ASN A 277 -9.84 6.24 7.64
CA ASN A 277 -11.19 6.75 7.80
C ASN A 277 -12.32 5.81 7.35
N GLU A 278 -12.00 4.61 6.84
CA GLU A 278 -12.99 3.57 6.58
C GLU A 278 -13.37 2.87 7.88
N VAL A 279 -14.68 2.68 8.08
CA VAL A 279 -15.22 1.93 9.22
C VAL A 279 -15.04 0.45 8.96
N PHE A 280 -14.62 -0.30 9.98
CA PHE A 280 -14.43 -1.74 9.91
C PHE A 280 -14.74 -2.43 11.24
N SER A 281 -15.06 -3.72 11.17
CA SER A 281 -15.25 -4.56 12.36
C SER A 281 -13.91 -5.04 12.90
N LEU A 282 -13.63 -4.75 14.18
CA LEU A 282 -12.49 -5.27 14.92
C LEU A 282 -12.63 -6.72 15.34
N GLY A 283 -13.87 -7.20 15.41
CA GLY A 283 -14.21 -8.48 16.01
C GLY A 283 -15.66 -8.52 16.47
N THR A 284 -15.99 -9.64 17.08
CA THR A 284 -17.32 -9.94 17.61
C THR A 284 -17.25 -10.03 19.12
N LEU A 285 -18.12 -9.29 19.80
CA LEU A 285 -18.37 -9.42 21.23
C LEU A 285 -19.59 -10.31 21.43
N ASP A 286 -19.39 -11.50 21.99
CA ASP A 286 -20.48 -12.36 22.44
C ASP A 286 -20.83 -12.02 23.89
N TYR A 287 -22.12 -11.92 24.18
CA TYR A 287 -22.65 -11.66 25.51
C TYR A 287 -23.72 -12.69 25.85
N PHE A 288 -23.47 -13.46 26.91
CA PHE A 288 -24.47 -14.25 27.60
C PHE A 288 -24.97 -13.51 28.85
N ASN A 289 -26.26 -13.16 28.87
CA ASN A 289 -26.91 -12.55 30.03
C ASN A 289 -27.49 -13.65 30.95
N GLY A 290 -26.83 -13.89 32.08
CA GLY A 290 -27.22 -14.93 33.04
C GLY A 290 -27.98 -14.39 34.24
N THR A 291 -28.75 -15.26 34.91
CA THR A 291 -29.41 -14.91 36.17
C THR A 291 -28.42 -15.02 37.34
N ILE A 292 -28.01 -13.88 37.87
CA ILE A 292 -27.02 -13.77 38.95
C ILE A 292 -27.63 -13.34 40.30
N LEU A 293 -26.94 -13.67 41.39
CA LEU A 293 -27.31 -13.22 42.73
C LEU A 293 -26.92 -11.76 42.95
N SER A 294 -27.84 -10.94 43.45
CA SER A 294 -27.57 -9.54 43.81
C SER A 294 -26.44 -9.41 44.85
N GLY A 295 -25.58 -8.41 44.66
CA GLY A 295 -24.36 -8.19 45.42
C GLY A 295 -23.14 -8.96 44.90
N THR A 296 -23.29 -9.74 43.82
CA THR A 296 -22.17 -10.49 43.20
C THR A 296 -21.79 -9.97 41.82
N GLU A 297 -22.55 -9.01 41.29
CA GLU A 297 -22.37 -8.38 40.00
C GLU A 297 -21.07 -7.59 39.87
N ALA A 298 -20.51 -7.58 38.65
CA ALA A 298 -19.56 -6.57 38.23
C ALA A 298 -20.32 -5.40 37.59
N SER A 299 -19.90 -4.17 37.89
CA SER A 299 -20.46 -2.94 37.31
C SER A 299 -19.61 -2.39 36.17
N SER A 300 -18.35 -2.79 36.07
CA SER A 300 -17.47 -2.41 34.97
C SER A 300 -16.31 -3.36 34.76
N VAL A 301 -15.72 -3.32 33.57
CA VAL A 301 -14.49 -4.02 33.18
C VAL A 301 -13.83 -3.25 32.03
N ASP A 302 -12.51 -3.27 31.92
CA ASP A 302 -11.81 -2.67 30.78
C ASP A 302 -11.57 -3.72 29.69
N LEU A 303 -11.86 -3.38 28.44
CA LEU A 303 -11.45 -4.12 27.26
C LEU A 303 -10.10 -3.56 26.78
N LEU A 304 -9.03 -4.32 27.00
CA LEU A 304 -7.69 -4.02 26.51
C LEU A 304 -7.51 -4.60 25.11
N LEU A 305 -7.41 -3.75 24.10
CA LEU A 305 -7.23 -4.09 22.70
C LEU A 305 -5.78 -3.91 22.28
N ASP A 306 -5.16 -4.97 21.79
CA ASP A 306 -3.81 -4.96 21.23
C ASP A 306 -3.89 -4.98 19.71
N PHE A 307 -3.25 -4.00 19.05
CA PHE A 307 -3.20 -3.89 17.60
C PHE A 307 -1.80 -4.20 17.08
N THR A 308 -1.72 -5.15 16.15
CA THR A 308 -0.49 -5.53 15.46
C THR A 308 -0.65 -5.30 13.96
N PHE A 309 0.16 -4.41 13.40
CA PHE A 309 0.21 -4.07 11.98
C PHE A 309 1.33 -4.86 11.29
N ASP A 310 1.00 -5.48 10.15
CA ASP A 310 1.91 -6.39 9.44
C ASP A 310 3.05 -5.63 8.75
N ASN A 311 2.73 -4.48 8.14
CA ASN A 311 3.67 -3.74 7.27
C ASN A 311 4.12 -2.39 7.86
N ALA A 312 3.51 -1.95 8.96
CA ALA A 312 3.81 -0.70 9.65
C ALA A 312 3.89 -0.93 11.17
N MET A 313 4.82 -1.78 11.60
CA MET A 313 4.97 -2.21 13.00
C MET A 313 5.18 -1.04 13.99
N GLU A 314 5.69 0.09 13.51
CA GLU A 314 5.80 1.34 14.28
C GLU A 314 4.44 1.88 14.75
N ASN A 315 3.33 1.45 14.14
CA ASN A 315 1.96 1.79 14.52
C ASN A 315 1.34 0.82 15.53
N ASN A 316 2.05 -0.25 15.92
CA ASN A 316 1.56 -1.19 16.94
C ASN A 316 1.25 -0.44 18.22
N GLN A 317 0.04 -0.65 18.74
CA GLN A 317 -0.47 0.12 19.87
C GLN A 317 -1.48 -0.70 20.68
N GLN A 318 -1.68 -0.28 21.93
CA GLN A 318 -2.63 -0.87 22.84
C GLN A 318 -3.62 0.21 23.28
N ILE A 319 -4.91 -0.13 23.29
CA ILE A 319 -6.01 0.76 23.68
C ILE A 319 -6.78 0.11 24.80
N SER A 320 -7.02 0.84 25.89
CA SER A 320 -7.89 0.41 26.97
C SER A 320 -9.22 1.15 26.86
N ALA A 321 -10.30 0.40 26.66
CA ALA A 321 -11.67 0.92 26.58
C ALA A 321 -12.48 0.44 27.79
N GLY A 322 -12.90 1.35 28.65
CA GLY A 322 -13.74 1.00 29.80
C GLY A 322 -15.16 0.63 29.37
N LEU A 323 -15.66 -0.50 29.87
CA LEU A 323 -17.03 -0.98 29.67
C LEU A 323 -17.81 -0.86 30.98
N SER A 324 -19.00 -0.27 30.91
CA SER A 324 -20.04 -0.32 31.95
C SER A 324 -20.86 -1.59 31.76
N LEU A 325 -21.10 -2.31 32.85
CA LEU A 325 -21.92 -3.51 32.89
C LEU A 325 -23.18 -3.19 33.70
N ILE A 326 -24.32 -3.08 33.04
CA ILE A 326 -25.60 -2.72 33.65
C ILE A 326 -26.41 -4.00 33.83
N ASN A 327 -26.52 -4.42 35.09
CA ASN A 327 -27.31 -5.58 35.48
C ASN A 327 -28.67 -5.11 35.98
N THR A 328 -29.75 -5.63 35.41
CA THR A 328 -31.12 -5.21 35.68
C THR A 328 -31.82 -6.16 36.64
N VAL A 329 -32.89 -5.68 37.28
CA VAL A 329 -33.73 -6.55 38.11
C VAL A 329 -34.73 -7.23 37.20
N ASN A 330 -34.74 -8.56 37.21
CA ASN A 330 -35.62 -9.33 36.35
C ASN A 330 -37.10 -9.11 36.71
N THR A 331 -37.91 -8.85 35.69
CA THR A 331 -39.35 -8.59 35.79
C THR A 331 -40.13 -9.47 34.79
N SER A 332 -41.43 -9.24 34.64
CA SER A 332 -42.23 -9.90 33.60
C SER A 332 -42.03 -9.30 32.21
N ASP A 333 -41.42 -8.13 32.09
CA ASP A 333 -41.09 -7.52 30.80
C ASP A 333 -39.67 -7.96 30.39
N PRO A 334 -39.53 -8.77 29.32
CA PRO A 334 -38.24 -9.30 28.91
C PRO A 334 -37.27 -8.22 28.44
N VAL A 335 -37.76 -7.10 27.88
CA VAL A 335 -36.91 -6.00 27.42
C VAL A 335 -36.42 -5.18 28.62
N ALA A 336 -37.29 -4.92 29.60
CA ALA A 336 -36.90 -4.22 30.83
C ALA A 336 -35.97 -5.05 31.73
N SER A 337 -35.87 -6.36 31.48
CA SER A 337 -34.98 -7.31 32.17
C SER A 337 -33.71 -7.61 31.36
N ALA A 338 -33.48 -6.89 30.25
CA ALA A 338 -32.27 -7.04 29.47
C ALA A 338 -31.11 -6.34 30.17
N ASP A 339 -29.98 -7.02 30.27
CA ASP A 339 -28.74 -6.43 30.76
C ASP A 339 -27.95 -5.86 29.58
N SER A 340 -27.09 -4.89 29.87
CA SER A 340 -26.36 -4.20 28.81
C SER A 340 -24.90 -3.92 29.11
N VAL A 341 -24.15 -3.82 28.03
CA VAL A 341 -22.76 -3.37 28.01
C VAL A 341 -22.65 -2.10 27.16
N SER A 342 -21.94 -1.09 27.69
CA SER A 342 -21.72 0.18 27.00
C SER A 342 -20.35 0.75 27.34
N PHE A 343 -19.80 1.61 26.46
CA PHE A 343 -18.51 2.25 26.73
C PHE A 343 -18.66 3.40 27.73
N THR A 344 -17.70 3.54 28.65
CA THR A 344 -17.73 4.58 29.72
C THR A 344 -17.19 5.94 29.28
N SER A 345 -16.49 6.00 28.16
CA SER A 345 -15.83 7.20 27.65
C SER A 345 -15.67 7.13 26.13
N GLY A 346 -15.50 8.28 25.46
CA GLY A 346 -15.30 8.35 24.00
C GLY A 346 -16.49 8.86 23.20
N GLY A 347 -17.53 9.39 23.86
CA GLY A 347 -18.69 9.98 23.18
C GLY A 347 -19.71 8.97 22.65
N PHE A 348 -19.53 7.69 22.99
CA PHE A 348 -20.43 6.61 22.59
C PHE A 348 -21.78 6.70 23.31
N THR A 349 -22.85 6.55 22.54
CA THR A 349 -24.23 6.46 23.06
C THR A 349 -24.79 5.04 22.95
N SER A 350 -24.12 4.14 22.23
CA SER A 350 -24.60 2.79 21.97
C SER A 350 -24.42 1.86 23.17
N ALA A 351 -25.49 1.17 23.58
CA ALA A 351 -25.47 0.05 24.51
C ALA A 351 -25.91 -1.23 23.80
N PHE A 352 -25.15 -2.31 24.00
CA PHE A 352 -25.53 -3.64 23.53
C PHE A 352 -26.29 -4.38 24.63
N ASN A 353 -27.56 -4.64 24.38
CA ASN A 353 -28.50 -5.24 25.32
C ASN A 353 -28.77 -6.69 24.94
N VAL A 354 -28.87 -7.58 25.94
CA VAL A 354 -29.18 -9.00 25.74
C VAL A 354 -30.27 -9.45 26.71
N LEU A 355 -31.28 -10.15 26.18
CA LEU A 355 -32.40 -10.66 26.99
C LEU A 355 -31.93 -11.68 28.04
N GLU A 356 -32.61 -11.73 29.18
CA GLU A 356 -32.28 -12.66 30.27
C GLU A 356 -32.23 -14.12 29.80
N GLY A 357 -31.17 -14.82 30.19
CA GLY A 357 -30.93 -16.23 29.91
C GLY A 357 -30.54 -16.52 28.46
N GLN A 358 -30.32 -15.49 27.64
CA GLN A 358 -29.95 -15.63 26.23
C GLN A 358 -28.48 -15.28 25.98
N SER A 359 -27.97 -15.79 24.85
CA SER A 359 -26.73 -15.33 24.23
C SER A 359 -27.06 -14.52 23.00
N ALA A 360 -26.35 -13.42 22.81
CA ALA A 360 -26.30 -12.69 21.57
C ALA A 360 -24.86 -12.24 21.28
N SER A 361 -24.62 -11.76 20.07
CA SER A 361 -23.34 -11.16 19.69
C SER A 361 -23.55 -9.83 18.98
N ALA A 362 -22.54 -8.96 19.01
CA ALA A 362 -22.50 -7.72 18.25
C ALA A 362 -21.09 -7.49 17.71
N GLU A 363 -20.98 -6.79 16.59
CA GLU A 363 -19.70 -6.38 16.04
C GLU A 363 -19.20 -5.12 16.72
N LEU A 364 -17.90 -5.10 17.05
CA LEU A 364 -17.22 -3.91 17.53
C LEU A 364 -16.62 -3.16 16.34
N PHE A 365 -17.08 -1.93 16.10
CA PHE A 365 -16.61 -1.10 14.99
C PHE A 365 -15.51 -0.13 15.41
N ALA A 366 -14.60 0.14 14.47
CA ALA A 366 -13.58 1.16 14.60
C ALA A 366 -13.27 1.79 13.24
N LYS A 367 -12.47 2.85 13.25
CA LYS A 367 -11.81 3.42 12.07
C LYS A 367 -10.41 3.91 12.45
N PHE A 368 -9.51 3.91 11.49
CA PHE A 368 -8.22 4.57 11.64
C PHE A 368 -8.33 6.03 11.23
N ILE A 369 -7.91 6.96 12.09
CA ILE A 369 -7.85 8.38 11.77
C ILE A 369 -6.42 8.73 11.40
N SER A 370 -6.25 9.24 10.18
CA SER A 370 -4.98 9.74 9.71
C SER A 370 -4.63 11.04 10.45
N GLY A 371 -3.52 11.02 11.19
CA GLY A 371 -2.93 12.25 11.69
C GLY A 371 -2.48 13.09 10.49
N THR A 372 -2.88 14.36 10.43
CA THR A 372 -2.41 15.27 9.38
C THR A 372 -0.93 15.56 9.62
N VAL A 373 -0.03 14.78 9.00
CA VAL A 373 1.36 15.21 8.88
C VAL A 373 1.35 16.26 7.79
N THR A 374 1.50 17.54 8.15
CA THR A 374 1.70 18.57 7.13
C THR A 374 3.10 18.33 6.57
N PRO A 375 3.25 17.87 5.32
CA PRO A 375 4.58 17.73 4.76
C PRO A 375 5.14 19.14 4.63
N SER A 376 6.32 19.37 5.19
CA SER A 376 7.06 20.61 4.98
C SER A 376 7.47 20.70 3.50
N GLY A 377 6.56 21.20 2.65
CA GLY A 377 6.81 21.58 1.27
C GLY A 377 6.93 20.43 0.26
N ALA A 378 5.81 19.97 -0.29
CA ALA A 378 5.84 19.30 -1.58
C ALA A 378 6.00 20.37 -2.69
N PRO A 379 7.08 20.38 -3.49
CA PRO A 379 7.18 21.27 -4.63
C PRO A 379 6.16 20.83 -5.70
N ASN A 380 5.25 21.73 -6.00
CA ASN A 380 4.31 21.67 -7.12
C ASN A 380 5.04 21.84 -8.46
N ASN A 381 5.83 20.84 -8.87
CA ASN A 381 6.53 20.90 -10.15
C ASN A 381 5.88 19.97 -11.17
N SER A 382 4.94 20.54 -11.94
CA SER A 382 4.45 20.01 -13.22
C SER A 382 5.49 20.11 -14.35
N GLY A 383 6.78 20.07 -14.00
CA GLY A 383 7.89 20.09 -14.94
C GLY A 383 8.99 19.16 -14.43
N LYS A 384 9.49 18.31 -15.33
CA LYS A 384 10.67 17.43 -15.17
C LYS A 384 11.92 18.26 -14.81
N SER A 385 12.00 18.82 -13.60
CA SER A 385 13.14 19.60 -13.11
C SER A 385 13.95 18.77 -12.14
N LEU A 386 15.25 18.69 -12.42
CA LEU A 386 16.27 18.06 -11.59
C LEU A 386 16.42 18.80 -10.24
N ALA A 387 16.44 18.00 -9.18
CA ALA A 387 16.97 18.25 -7.83
C ALA A 387 16.15 19.13 -6.84
N SER A 388 15.59 18.45 -5.84
CA SER A 388 15.80 18.73 -4.40
C SER A 388 15.49 17.44 -3.62
N PRO A 389 16.35 16.96 -2.70
CA PRO A 389 16.02 15.85 -1.82
C PRO A 389 14.80 16.21 -0.97
N LEU A 390 13.79 15.35 -0.97
CA LEU A 390 12.59 15.52 -0.14
C LEU A 390 12.91 15.07 1.29
N ASP A 391 13.09 16.03 2.20
CA ASP A 391 13.36 15.76 3.61
C ASP A 391 12.02 15.60 4.36
N PHE A 392 11.51 14.37 4.46
CA PHE A 392 10.29 14.06 5.22
C PHE A 392 10.64 13.42 6.56
N PRO A 393 10.31 14.05 7.71
CA PRO A 393 10.29 13.33 8.98
C PRO A 393 9.06 12.40 9.01
N ALA A 394 9.30 11.09 8.88
CA ALA A 394 8.26 10.08 9.06
C ALA A 394 7.90 9.94 10.55
N ILE A 395 6.72 10.44 10.92
CA ILE A 395 5.91 9.87 12.01
C ILE A 395 4.44 10.19 11.70
N SER A 396 3.81 9.42 10.81
CA SER A 396 2.35 9.38 10.79
C SER A 396 1.88 8.61 12.02
N SER A 397 1.36 9.30 13.04
CA SER A 397 0.66 8.62 14.12
C SER A 397 -0.75 8.26 13.63
N LEU A 398 -0.92 7.05 13.13
CA LEU A 398 -2.25 6.50 12.87
C LEU A 398 -2.95 6.34 14.22
N SER A 399 -4.04 7.08 14.42
CA SER A 399 -4.86 6.94 15.64
C SER A 399 -6.04 6.02 15.36
N ILE A 400 -6.55 5.34 16.39
CA ILE A 400 -7.68 4.43 16.27
C ILE A 400 -8.85 5.04 17.04
N GLU A 401 -9.98 5.15 16.38
CA GLU A 401 -11.24 5.56 16.99
C GLU A 401 -12.15 4.34 17.04
N ILE A 402 -12.43 3.84 18.24
CA ILE A 402 -13.55 2.91 18.45
C ILE A 402 -14.83 3.67 18.15
N LEU A 403 -15.82 3.03 17.54
CA LEU A 403 -17.08 3.67 17.15
C LEU A 403 -18.27 3.19 17.99
N GLY A 404 -18.26 1.91 18.37
CA GLY A 404 -19.35 1.32 19.16
C GLY A 404 -19.71 -0.08 18.68
N PHE A 405 -20.89 -0.52 19.07
CA PHE A 405 -21.44 -1.81 18.69
C PHE A 405 -22.44 -1.67 17.53
N GLY A 406 -22.53 -2.68 16.69
CA GLY A 406 -23.55 -2.78 15.64
C GLY A 406 -23.80 -4.23 15.24
N ASN A 407 -24.72 -4.43 14.31
CA ASN A 407 -25.08 -5.76 13.77
C ASN A 407 -25.37 -6.82 14.87
N PRO A 408 -26.29 -6.55 15.82
CA PRO A 408 -26.59 -7.50 16.88
C PRO A 408 -27.25 -8.78 16.31
N SER A 409 -26.90 -9.94 16.86
CA SER A 409 -27.56 -11.20 16.55
C SER A 409 -28.95 -11.31 17.18
N GLU A 410 -29.63 -12.44 16.93
CA GLU A 410 -30.88 -12.78 17.62
C GLU A 410 -30.72 -12.65 19.14
N PHE A 411 -31.79 -12.19 19.82
CA PHE A 411 -31.87 -11.89 21.25
C PHE A 411 -31.03 -10.71 21.77
N GLY A 412 -30.26 -10.08 20.88
CA GLY A 412 -29.55 -8.84 21.14
C GLY A 412 -30.22 -7.64 20.48
N PHE A 413 -30.01 -6.45 21.04
CA PHE A 413 -30.38 -5.19 20.38
C PHE A 413 -29.46 -4.05 20.81
N ILE A 414 -29.29 -3.06 19.91
CA ILE A 414 -28.54 -1.83 20.18
C ILE A 414 -29.52 -0.72 20.58
N GLU A 415 -29.25 -0.05 21.69
CA GLU A 415 -29.90 1.22 22.05
C GLU A 415 -28.90 2.36 21.87
N GLY A 416 -29.26 3.43 21.16
CA GLY A 416 -28.37 4.55 20.81
C GLY A 416 -28.03 4.59 19.31
N ASP A 417 -26.87 5.15 18.97
CA ASP A 417 -26.39 5.19 17.58
C ASP A 417 -26.02 3.77 17.10
N ASP A 418 -26.69 3.27 16.06
CA ASP A 418 -26.41 1.97 15.44
C ASP A 418 -25.45 2.13 14.25
N PHE A 419 -24.28 1.52 14.34
CA PHE A 419 -23.24 1.51 13.30
C PHE A 419 -23.38 0.32 12.33
N SER A 420 -24.60 -0.19 12.11
CA SER A 420 -24.86 -1.22 11.10
C SER A 420 -24.34 -0.80 9.72
N GLU A 421 -23.91 -1.77 8.89
CA GLU A 421 -23.38 -1.48 7.54
C GLU A 421 -24.38 -0.68 6.68
N ASP A 422 -25.69 -0.80 6.96
CA ASP A 422 -26.75 -0.05 6.29
C ASP A 422 -26.81 1.44 6.68
N SER A 423 -26.20 1.85 7.81
CA SER A 423 -26.11 3.24 8.25
C SER A 423 -24.84 3.96 7.79
N LEU A 424 -23.88 3.21 7.22
CA LEU A 424 -22.74 3.81 6.53
C LEU A 424 -23.25 4.54 5.26
N PRO A 425 -22.71 5.72 4.93
CA PRO A 425 -23.08 6.40 3.69
C PRO A 425 -22.78 5.45 2.54
N GLN A 426 -23.82 4.90 1.92
CA GLN A 426 -23.67 4.09 0.73
C GLN A 426 -22.86 4.91 -0.28
N SER A 427 -21.83 4.29 -0.87
CA SER A 427 -21.08 4.91 -1.94
C SER A 427 -22.09 5.42 -2.97
N VAL A 428 -22.05 6.73 -3.25
CA VAL A 428 -22.88 7.30 -4.31
C VAL A 428 -22.58 6.47 -5.55
N PRO A 429 -23.57 5.78 -6.14
CA PRO A 429 -23.31 4.95 -7.30
C PRO A 429 -22.62 5.82 -8.33
N GLU A 430 -21.43 5.39 -8.77
CA GLU A 430 -20.71 6.11 -9.81
C GLU A 430 -21.66 6.37 -10.98
N PRO A 431 -21.64 7.58 -11.58
CA PRO A 431 -22.55 7.91 -12.66
C PRO A 431 -22.43 6.80 -13.71
N MET A 432 -23.51 6.04 -13.90
CA MET A 432 -23.56 5.01 -14.92
C MET A 432 -23.13 5.66 -16.22
N THR A 433 -21.96 5.26 -16.72
CA THR A 433 -21.55 5.59 -18.08
C THR A 433 -22.52 4.85 -18.98
N ILE A 434 -23.57 5.55 -19.43
CA ILE A 434 -24.48 5.04 -20.43
C ILE A 434 -23.63 4.84 -21.69
N VAL A 435 -23.16 3.62 -21.91
CA VAL A 435 -22.61 3.20 -23.20
C VAL A 435 -23.79 3.21 -24.17
N GLY A 436 -23.98 4.36 -24.83
CA GLY A 436 -24.96 4.53 -25.88
C GLY A 436 -24.57 3.66 -27.07
N THR A 437 -25.21 2.50 -27.19
CA THR A 437 -25.20 1.72 -28.43
C THR A 437 -25.91 2.54 -29.50
N ILE A 438 -25.17 3.30 -30.31
CA ILE A 438 -25.71 3.97 -31.50
C ILE A 438 -26.05 2.89 -32.53
N ALA A 439 -27.31 2.45 -32.55
CA ALA A 439 -27.85 1.69 -33.66
C ALA A 439 -27.98 2.63 -34.88
N ALA A 440 -27.10 2.45 -35.86
CA ALA A 440 -27.17 3.14 -37.14
C ALA A 440 -28.42 2.68 -37.91
N PHE A 441 -29.50 3.47 -37.87
CA PHE A 441 -30.62 3.35 -38.79
C PHE A 441 -30.25 3.97 -40.14
N SER A 442 -29.93 3.13 -41.12
CA SER A 442 -29.78 3.53 -42.52
C SER A 442 -31.16 3.84 -43.12
N PHE A 443 -31.45 5.13 -43.33
CA PHE A 443 -32.59 5.56 -44.14
C PHE A 443 -32.29 5.35 -45.64
N GLY A 444 -33.01 4.42 -46.26
CA GLY A 444 -33.05 4.26 -47.71
C GLY A 444 -33.76 5.44 -48.38
N VAL A 445 -33.02 6.21 -49.18
CA VAL A 445 -33.58 7.27 -50.04
C VAL A 445 -34.23 6.61 -51.25
N VAL A 446 -35.57 6.56 -51.27
CA VAL A 446 -36.36 6.21 -52.46
C VAL A 446 -36.46 7.43 -53.37
N SER A 447 -35.76 7.41 -54.51
CA SER A 447 -35.92 8.44 -55.54
C SER A 447 -37.21 8.23 -56.34
N HIS A 448 -38.11 9.22 -56.29
CA HIS A 448 -39.35 9.24 -57.07
C HIS A 448 -39.11 9.95 -58.41
N LYS A 449 -39.09 9.20 -59.52
CA LYS A 449 -39.07 9.77 -60.88
C LYS A 449 -40.45 10.35 -61.22
N ARG A 450 -40.56 11.69 -61.27
CA ARG A 450 -41.69 12.41 -61.85
C ARG A 450 -41.59 12.40 -63.38
N LYS A 451 -42.57 11.80 -64.07
CA LYS A 451 -42.85 12.06 -65.48
C LYS A 451 -43.59 13.39 -65.63
N ARG A 452 -43.18 14.22 -66.59
CA ARG A 452 -44.04 15.23 -67.23
C ARG A 452 -43.80 15.21 -68.75
N LYS A 453 -44.91 15.02 -69.44
CA LYS A 453 -45.22 15.17 -70.88
C LYS A 453 -44.27 14.52 -71.88
#